data_AF-A0A934CL76-F1
#
_entry.id   AF-A0A934CL76-F1
#
_cell.length_a   1.000
_cell.length_b   1.000
_cell.length_c   1.000
_cell.angle_alpha   90.00
_cell.angle_beta   90.00
_cell.angle_gamma   90.00
#
_symmetry.space_group_name_H-M   'P 1'
#
loop_
_entity.id
_entity.type
_entity.pdbx_description
1 polymer ?
#
loop_
_entity_poly.entity_id
_entity_poly.type
_entity_poly.pdbx_seq_one_letter_code
_entity_poly.pdbx_strand_id
1 'polypeptide(L)'
;MKTKTIYEEEILKEMQDLPECMQEKLAKFVHFLKREIIRPESNEKKATDEFLSVCGMWEDDRTIDEQLQDIYSSRKSTTRTENVF
;
A
#
# COMPACT_ATOMS: atom_id res chain seq x y z
N MET A 1 20.92 -15.75 -16.36
CA MET A 1 21.46 -14.82 -15.36
C MET A 1 22.05 -15.64 -14.21
N LYS A 2 23.20 -15.28 -13.64
CA LYS A 2 23.68 -15.90 -12.38
C LYS A 2 23.19 -15.04 -11.22
N THR A 3 22.27 -15.56 -10.42
CA THR A 3 21.79 -14.92 -9.19
C THR A 3 22.81 -15.13 -8.07
N LYS A 4 22.90 -14.17 -7.15
CA LYS A 4 23.82 -14.21 -6.00
C LYS A 4 23.27 -15.02 -4.83
N THR A 5 21.95 -15.13 -4.70
CA THR A 5 21.29 -15.82 -3.60
C THR A 5 20.08 -16.62 -4.08
N ILE A 6 19.66 -17.59 -3.28
CA ILE A 6 18.46 -18.40 -3.54
C ILE A 6 17.21 -17.50 -3.58
N TYR A 7 17.14 -16.49 -2.72
CA TYR A 7 16.05 -15.52 -2.68
C TYR A 7 15.96 -14.64 -3.93
N GLU A 8 17.10 -14.26 -4.53
CA GLU A 8 17.09 -13.50 -5.79
C GLU A 8 16.50 -14.35 -6.93
N GLU A 9 16.75 -15.66 -6.92
CA GLU A 9 16.16 -16.57 -7.90
C GLU A 9 14.65 -16.73 -7.69
N GLU A 10 14.19 -16.86 -6.45
CA GLU A 10 12.77 -16.96 -6.11
C GLU A 10 11.99 -15.69 -6.51
N ILE A 11 12.52 -14.51 -6.16
CA ILE A 11 11.90 -13.23 -6.53
C ILE A 11 11.81 -13.08 -8.06
N LEU A 12 12.86 -13.44 -8.79
CA LEU A 12 12.84 -13.35 -10.25
C LEU A 12 11.81 -14.30 -10.86
N LYS A 13 11.64 -15.51 -10.31
CA LYS A 13 10.60 -16.45 -10.75
C LYS A 13 9.21 -15.89 -10.54
N GLU A 14 8.93 -15.32 -9.37
CA GLU A 14 7.62 -14.71 -9.08
C GLU A 14 7.30 -13.52 -9.98
N MET A 15 8.32 -12.77 -10.40
CA MET A 15 8.13 -11.60 -11.27
C MET A 15 8.00 -11.95 -12.75
N GLN A 16 8.41 -13.14 -13.18
CA GLN A 16 8.58 -13.49 -14.60
C GLN A 16 7.25 -13.61 -15.36
N ASP A 17 6.17 -13.98 -14.67
CA ASP A 17 4.84 -14.18 -15.27
C ASP A 17 3.91 -12.96 -15.10
N LEU A 18 4.41 -11.87 -14.51
CA LEU A 18 3.60 -10.68 -14.28
C LEU A 18 3.50 -9.82 -15.55
N PRO A 19 2.32 -9.22 -15.81
CA PRO A 19 2.18 -8.21 -16.85
C PRO A 19 3.15 -7.04 -16.66
N GLU A 20 3.61 -6.43 -17.74
CA GLU A 20 4.56 -5.30 -17.72
C GLU A 20 4.08 -4.15 -16.81
N CYS A 21 2.79 -3.84 -16.83
CA CYS A 21 2.21 -2.81 -15.96
C CYS A 21 2.33 -3.10 -14.46
N MET A 22 2.43 -4.38 -14.07
CA MET A 22 2.66 -4.81 -12.70
C MET A 22 4.15 -4.85 -12.36
N GLN A 23 4.99 -5.25 -13.33
CA GLN A 23 6.45 -5.19 -13.18
C GLN A 23 6.94 -3.76 -12.95
N GLU A 24 6.37 -2.79 -13.66
CA GLU A 24 6.70 -1.36 -13.47
C GLU A 24 6.35 -0.88 -12.05
N LYS A 25 5.19 -1.28 -11.53
CA LYS A 25 4.77 -0.95 -10.15
C LYS A 25 5.71 -1.59 -9.13
N LEU A 26 6.04 -2.86 -9.31
CA LEU A 26 6.98 -3.57 -8.42
C LEU A 26 8.38 -2.95 -8.43
N ALA A 27 8.88 -2.53 -9.60
CA ALA A 27 10.15 -1.82 -9.70
C ALA A 27 10.13 -0.51 -8.89
N LYS A 28 9.03 0.25 -8.94
CA LYS A 28 8.84 1.47 -8.11
C LYS A 28 8.83 1.14 -6.62
N PHE A 29 8.12 0.09 -6.19
CA PHE A 29 8.12 -0.36 -4.80
C PHE A 29 9.51 -0.77 -4.31
N VAL A 30 10.22 -1.61 -5.06
CA VAL A 30 11.58 -2.05 -4.71
C VAL A 30 12.54 -0.87 -4.60
N HIS A 31 12.43 0.12 -5.50
CA HIS A 31 13.22 1.33 -5.44
C HIS A 31 12.91 2.16 -4.19
N PHE A 32 11.62 2.33 -3.87
CA PHE A 32 11.18 3.02 -2.66
C PHE A 32 11.72 2.35 -1.38
N LEU A 33 11.56 1.03 -1.24
CA LEU A 33 12.05 0.29 -0.08
C LEU A 33 13.56 0.48 0.12
N LYS A 34 14.33 0.44 -0.98
CA LYS A 34 15.78 0.71 -0.93
C LYS A 34 16.12 2.14 -0.53
N ARG A 35 15.29 3.12 -0.93
CA ARG A 35 15.53 4.54 -0.66
C ARG A 35 15.13 4.95 0.74
N GLU A 36 13.94 4.55 1.20
CA GLU A 36 13.34 5.06 2.43
C GLU A 36 13.55 4.17 3.65
N ILE A 37 13.60 2.84 3.48
CA ILE A 37 13.72 1.90 4.60
C ILE A 37 15.17 1.53 4.88
N ILE A 38 15.99 1.38 3.82
CA ILE A 38 17.39 0.94 3.97
C ILE A 38 18.36 2.12 4.18
N ARG A 39 18.00 3.36 3.82
CA ARG A 39 18.81 4.53 4.18
C ARG A 39 18.44 5.03 5.59
N PRO A 40 19.41 5.22 6.49
CA PRO A 40 19.15 5.62 7.87
C PRO A 40 18.88 7.12 8.07
N GLU A 41 18.69 7.90 7.00
CA GLU A 41 18.53 9.36 7.07
C GLU A 41 17.27 9.87 6.31
N SER A 42 16.19 9.10 6.25
CA SER A 42 14.94 9.60 5.68
C SER A 42 14.16 10.39 6.73
N ASN A 43 13.96 11.69 6.46
CA ASN A 43 13.00 12.51 7.17
C ASN A 43 11.62 11.85 7.05
N GLU A 44 11.10 11.32 8.17
CA GLU A 44 9.89 10.48 8.27
C GLU A 44 8.68 11.06 7.51
N LYS A 45 8.57 12.38 7.46
CA LYS A 45 7.52 13.09 6.71
C LYS A 45 7.65 12.89 5.20
N LYS A 46 8.87 12.95 4.66
CA LYS A 46 9.15 12.75 3.23
C LYS A 46 8.89 11.30 2.80
N ALA A 47 9.27 10.33 3.64
CA ALA A 47 9.01 8.92 3.39
C ALA A 47 7.50 8.61 3.34
N THR A 48 6.73 9.24 4.23
CA THR A 48 5.26 9.10 4.29
C THR A 48 4.60 9.69 3.04
N ASP A 49 4.98 10.90 2.64
CA ASP A 49 4.43 11.57 1.45
C ASP A 49 4.73 10.77 0.17
N GLU A 50 5.95 10.22 0.05
CA GLU A 50 6.33 9.38 -1.08
C GLU A 50 5.61 8.02 -1.08
N PHE A 51 5.38 7.41 0.09
CA PHE A 51 4.58 6.19 0.19
C PHE A 51 3.12 6.41 -0.23
N LEU A 52 2.48 7.45 0.30
CA LEU A 52 1.11 7.82 -0.05
C LEU A 52 0.96 8.12 -1.55
N SER A 53 1.99 8.69 -2.18
CA SER A 53 2.00 8.92 -3.63
C SER A 53 1.93 7.62 -4.46
N VAL A 54 2.44 6.51 -3.93
CA VAL A 54 2.43 5.19 -4.61
C VAL A 54 1.10 4.46 -4.40
N CYS A 55 0.44 4.67 -3.27
CA CYS A 55 -0.85 4.05 -2.95
C CYS A 55 -2.04 4.61 -3.74
N GLY A 56 -1.81 5.63 -4.56
CA GLY A 56 -2.85 6.43 -5.18
C GLY A 56 -3.42 7.43 -4.18
N MET A 57 -3.67 8.65 -4.63
CA MET A 57 -4.40 9.60 -3.81
C MET A 57 -5.87 9.19 -3.82
N TRP A 58 -6.45 9.06 -2.64
CA TRP A 58 -7.91 9.04 -2.52
C TRP A 58 -8.39 10.44 -2.92
N GLU A 59 -8.80 10.59 -4.17
CA GLU A 59 -9.43 11.81 -4.67
C GLU A 59 -10.91 11.79 -4.22
N ASP A 60 -11.15 12.25 -2.99
CA ASP A 60 -12.49 12.60 -2.54
C ASP A 60 -12.70 14.10 -2.75
N ASP A 61 -13.67 14.45 -3.57
CA ASP A 61 -14.16 15.82 -3.71
C ASP A 61 -15.19 16.19 -2.64
N ARG A 62 -15.67 15.21 -1.86
CA ARG A 62 -16.58 15.43 -0.74
C ARG A 62 -15.87 16.12 0.41
N THR A 63 -16.56 17.07 1.02
CA THR A 63 -16.14 17.73 2.25
C THR A 63 -15.99 16.74 3.40
N ILE A 64 -15.23 17.12 4.44
CA ILE A 64 -15.08 16.30 5.66
C ILE A 64 -16.45 15.92 6.23
N ASP A 65 -17.41 16.86 6.23
CA ASP A 65 -18.75 16.61 6.77
C ASP A 65 -19.54 15.59 5.95
N GLU A 66 -19.43 15.63 4.62
CA GLU A 66 -20.07 14.65 3.72
C GLU A 66 -19.46 13.26 3.88
N GLN A 67 -18.13 13.16 4.05
CA GLN A 67 -17.44 11.90 4.32
C GLN A 67 -17.89 11.32 5.68
N LEU A 68 -17.96 12.15 6.72
CA LEU A 68 -18.45 11.74 8.04
C LEU A 68 -19.90 11.27 7.95
N GLN A 69 -20.77 12.00 7.24
CA GLN A 69 -22.17 11.64 7.06
C GLN A 69 -22.32 10.29 6.33
N ASP A 70 -21.54 10.04 5.28
CA ASP A 70 -21.53 8.76 4.57
C ASP A 70 -21.10 7.60 5.50
N ILE A 71 -20.05 7.79 6.28
CA ILE A 71 -19.59 6.80 7.27
C ILE A 71 -20.67 6.52 8.32
N TYR A 72 -21.30 7.56 8.88
CA TYR A 72 -22.31 7.39 9.93
C TYR A 72 -23.64 6.84 9.39
N SER A 73 -24.01 7.16 8.15
CA SER A 73 -25.24 6.67 7.53
C SER A 73 -25.12 5.23 7.03
N SER A 74 -23.94 4.82 6.58
CA SER A 74 -23.65 3.45 6.15
C SER A 74 -23.36 2.49 7.32
N ARG A 75 -22.98 3.03 8.49
CA ARG A 75 -22.90 2.27 9.75
C ARG A 75 -24.29 1.75 10.12
N LYS A 76 -24.61 0.54 9.70
CA LYS A 76 -25.62 -0.26 10.39
C LYS A 76 -25.11 -0.50 11.79
N SER A 77 -25.82 0.03 12.79
CA SER A 77 -25.66 -0.40 14.17
C SER A 77 -26.00 -1.88 14.22
N THR A 78 -25.00 -2.74 14.04
CA THR A 78 -25.12 -4.12 14.47
C THR A 78 -25.06 -4.02 15.98
N THR A 79 -26.21 -3.83 16.62
CA THR A 79 -26.38 -4.32 17.99
C THR A 79 -26.09 -5.80 17.88
N ARG A 80 -24.85 -6.18 18.18
CA ARG A 80 -24.50 -7.58 18.39
C ARG A 80 -25.36 -7.96 19.58
N THR A 81 -26.54 -8.52 19.30
CA THR A 81 -27.38 -9.15 20.30
C THR A 81 -26.53 -10.27 20.86
N GLU A 82 -25.81 -9.96 21.93
CA GLU A 82 -25.35 -10.93 22.91
C GLU A 82 -26.60 -11.46 23.63
N ASN A 83 -27.41 -12.21 22.90
CA ASN A 83 -28.33 -13.19 23.44
C ASN A 83 -27.90 -14.54 22.89
N VAL A 84 -26.69 -14.93 23.28
CA VAL A 84 -26.34 -16.34 23.43
C VAL A 84 -26.22 -16.52 24.94
N PHE A 85 -27.33 -16.89 25.56
CA PHE A 85 -27.52 -17.93 26.58
C PHE A 85 -28.93 -17.81 27.16
#